data_AF-A0A1M5IHD5-F1
#
_entry.id   AF-A0A1M5IHD5-F1
#
_cell.length_a   1.000
_cell.length_b   1.000
_cell.length_c   1.000
_cell.angle_alpha   90.00
_cell.angle_beta   90.00
_cell.angle_gamma   90.00
#
_symmetry.space_group_name_H-M   'P 1'
#
loop_
_entity.id
_entity.type
_entity.pdbx_description
1 polymer ?
#
loop_
_entity_poly.entity_id
_entity_poly.type
_entity_poly.pdbx_seq_one_letter_code
_entity_poly.pdbx_strand_id
1 'polypeptide(L)'
;MSPVLRFLGAVLILLAGVLPVRHAQSAAALERGAAITDPEGLRELDRERFGLGRILLPAASVDVPLDNSQLFALPSMAPVRKALDDEFDRYIARHKADLPNETIGVGSSFDFQLFDRALLYSDHSRFVLSGIVNRMDRAYVSPDTCGEIRLIYRLTRTDVAEAADAVASPRLPMTLNVVLKAKGAIDAGAKAITCSEIARRWLAAGDLSVTGAELAAKLTSNDGPLELIGPENVYRIETNLQIAHAPKSAIRDFRTDYLLKVFDYNAQSQGFEEAPLENQIDRERILTDQNLRRDFKAWLLDPRHFAELDRGTILIPDKFLARGAVAPTPVGFGASNLQPEFGLVQGDDTAAEPVFKETDVVAALKKAAESGVSLQNIRSVAGFERRLNDVTCAGCHQTRGIGGFHFSGVDWMAARPDNSTVVPASPHFFGDQIRRRDILASLRDNRRPDYSRGFSSRPQLRGSRELAGTEYDDGWGAHCYLKRPNNADNDSSFKSWSCAAGLACQAVDKASRMGMCFVKSQ
;
A
#
# COMPACT_ATOMS: atom_id res chain seq x y z
N MET A 1 -10.98 -61.93 15.00
CA MET A 1 -9.65 -61.41 14.63
C MET A 1 -8.66 -61.80 15.71
N SER A 2 -7.56 -62.48 15.35
CA SER A 2 -6.55 -62.97 16.29
C SER A 2 -5.90 -61.83 17.10
N PRO A 3 -5.56 -62.03 18.38
CA PRO A 3 -4.83 -61.04 19.19
C PRO A 3 -3.49 -60.62 18.57
N VAL A 4 -2.89 -61.48 17.74
CA VAL A 4 -1.68 -61.18 16.96
C VAL A 4 -1.93 -60.12 15.88
N LEU A 5 -3.13 -60.10 15.28
CA LEU A 5 -3.50 -59.12 14.26
C LEU A 5 -3.79 -57.73 14.86
N ARG A 6 -4.25 -57.68 16.12
CA ARG A 6 -4.47 -56.42 16.85
C ARG A 6 -3.15 -55.77 17.27
N PHE A 7 -2.13 -56.58 17.59
CA PHE A 7 -0.79 -56.09 17.93
C PHE A 7 -0.05 -55.55 16.70
N LEU A 8 -0.15 -56.23 15.55
CA LEU A 8 0.43 -55.75 14.28
C LEU A 8 -0.24 -54.46 13.77
N GLY A 9 -1.55 -54.29 13.97
CA GLY A 9 -2.25 -53.04 13.65
C GLY A 9 -1.84 -51.86 14.53
N ALA A 10 -1.61 -52.10 15.83
CA ALA A 10 -1.15 -51.06 16.76
C ALA A 10 0.31 -50.62 16.48
N VAL A 11 1.19 -51.56 16.12
CA VAL A 11 2.59 -51.27 15.79
C VAL A 11 2.72 -50.50 14.47
N LEU A 12 1.87 -50.75 13.47
CA LEU A 12 1.85 -49.97 12.22
C LEU A 12 1.32 -48.53 12.41
N ILE A 13 0.38 -48.33 13.35
CA ILE A 13 -0.11 -46.98 13.71
C ILE A 13 0.94 -46.22 14.54
N LEU A 14 1.71 -46.90 15.39
CA LEU A 14 2.81 -46.30 16.15
C LEU A 14 4.07 -46.02 15.29
N LEU A 15 4.34 -46.80 14.24
CA LEU A 15 5.45 -46.55 13.31
C LEU A 15 5.11 -45.56 12.18
N ALA A 16 3.82 -45.30 11.90
CA ALA A 16 3.40 -44.17 11.07
C ALA A 16 3.44 -42.82 11.82
N GLY A 17 3.62 -42.85 13.14
CA GLY A 17 3.76 -41.67 14.02
C GLY A 17 5.19 -41.16 14.19
N VAL A 18 6.18 -41.77 13.53
CA VAL A 18 7.60 -41.36 13.57
C VAL A 18 8.12 -41.13 12.16
N LEU A 19 7.38 -40.36 11.36
CA LEU A 19 8.06 -39.50 10.40
C LEU A 19 8.66 -38.36 11.22
N PRO A 20 9.96 -38.03 11.07
CA PRO A 20 10.43 -36.78 11.63
C PRO A 20 9.50 -35.72 11.05
N VAL A 21 8.91 -34.90 11.93
CA VAL A 21 8.46 -33.57 11.55
C VAL A 21 9.71 -32.96 10.92
N ARG A 22 9.88 -33.14 9.60
CA ARG A 22 10.71 -32.27 8.80
C ARG A 22 10.25 -30.92 9.26
N HIS A 23 11.18 -30.19 9.87
CA HIS A 23 10.96 -28.84 10.33
C HIS A 23 10.00 -28.22 9.34
N ALA A 24 8.82 -27.81 9.80
CA ALA A 24 8.16 -26.72 9.11
C ALA A 24 9.21 -25.60 9.20
N GLN A 25 10.12 -25.57 8.22
CA GLN A 25 10.87 -24.38 7.89
C GLN A 25 9.75 -23.38 7.72
N SER A 26 9.60 -22.50 8.71
CA SER A 26 8.70 -21.36 8.62
C SER A 26 8.91 -20.81 7.21
N ALA A 27 7.85 -20.82 6.39
CA ALA A 27 7.97 -20.41 5.00
C ALA A 27 8.69 -19.06 4.97
N ALA A 28 9.68 -18.91 4.09
CA ALA A 28 10.51 -17.72 4.08
C ALA A 28 9.63 -16.46 3.97
N ALA A 29 9.93 -15.43 4.78
CA ALA A 29 9.14 -14.21 4.84
C ALA A 29 8.88 -13.64 3.44
N LEU A 30 7.65 -13.21 3.15
CA LEU A 30 7.27 -12.82 1.78
C LEU A 30 8.05 -11.59 1.30
N GLU A 31 8.30 -10.65 2.23
CA GLU A 31 8.98 -9.39 2.03
C GLU A 31 10.51 -9.47 1.96
N ARG A 32 11.08 -10.66 2.18
CA ARG A 32 12.53 -10.88 2.21
C ARG A 32 13.21 -10.26 0.98
N GLY A 33 14.27 -9.49 1.25
CA GLY A 33 15.06 -8.81 0.23
C GLY A 33 14.34 -7.69 -0.51
N ALA A 34 13.12 -7.33 -0.12
CA ALA A 34 12.35 -6.21 -0.66
C ALA A 34 11.84 -5.25 0.41
N ALA A 35 11.86 -5.64 1.69
CA ALA A 35 11.63 -4.75 2.82
C ALA A 35 12.40 -5.19 4.07
N ILE A 36 12.60 -4.25 4.99
CA ILE A 36 13.16 -4.44 6.33
C ILE A 36 12.04 -4.15 7.31
N THR A 37 11.65 -5.18 8.07
CA THR A 37 10.48 -5.21 8.97
C THR A 37 10.84 -5.65 10.40
N ASP A 38 12.11 -5.95 10.67
CA ASP A 38 12.59 -6.35 11.99
C ASP A 38 12.51 -5.17 12.98
N PRO A 39 11.68 -5.23 14.03
CA PRO A 39 11.43 -4.10 14.91
C PRO A 39 12.68 -3.65 15.67
N GLU A 40 13.53 -4.60 16.10
CA GLU A 40 14.76 -4.27 16.83
C GLU A 40 15.80 -3.61 15.91
N GLY A 41 15.98 -4.12 14.69
CA GLY A 41 16.87 -3.52 13.71
C GLY A 41 16.40 -2.11 13.32
N LEU A 42 15.10 -1.91 13.12
CA LEU A 42 14.51 -0.60 12.82
C LEU A 42 14.70 0.39 13.98
N ARG A 43 14.63 -0.07 15.24
CA ARG A 43 14.95 0.76 16.40
C ARG A 43 16.40 1.26 16.37
N GLU A 44 17.36 0.38 16.09
CA GLU A 44 18.77 0.79 16.03
C GLU A 44 19.00 1.75 14.85
N LEU A 45 18.39 1.49 13.70
CA LEU A 45 18.44 2.39 12.54
C LEU A 45 17.80 3.77 12.83
N ASP A 46 16.68 3.84 13.56
CA ASP A 46 16.02 5.09 13.99
C ASP A 46 16.91 5.90 14.95
N ARG A 47 17.56 5.21 15.90
CA ARG A 47 18.47 5.85 16.87
C ARG A 47 19.73 6.38 16.24
N GLU A 48 20.14 5.82 15.11
CA GLU A 48 21.33 6.19 14.35
C GLU A 48 20.95 6.88 13.02
N ARG A 49 21.48 6.41 11.89
CA ARG A 49 21.48 7.08 10.58
C ARG A 49 20.09 7.46 10.05
N PHE A 50 19.05 6.70 10.38
CA PHE A 50 17.72 6.83 9.77
C PHE A 50 16.67 7.45 10.70
N GLY A 51 17.07 8.04 11.83
CA GLY A 51 16.19 8.92 12.59
C GLY A 51 15.71 10.09 11.73
N LEU A 52 14.41 10.43 11.79
CA LEU A 52 13.80 11.40 10.88
C LEU A 52 14.53 12.77 10.89
N GLY A 53 15.01 13.20 12.06
CA GLY A 53 15.79 14.43 12.17
C GLY A 53 17.13 14.39 11.42
N ARG A 54 17.83 13.25 11.42
CA ARG A 54 19.09 13.11 10.66
C ARG A 54 18.86 13.09 9.15
N ILE A 55 17.69 12.60 8.72
CA ILE A 55 17.30 12.56 7.31
C ILE A 55 16.83 13.92 6.80
N LEU A 56 16.07 14.67 7.59
CA LEU A 56 15.51 15.97 7.15
C LEU A 56 16.35 17.19 7.56
N LEU A 57 17.25 17.04 8.54
CA LEU A 57 18.15 18.09 9.04
C LEU A 57 19.59 17.56 9.22
N PRO A 58 20.27 17.16 8.13
CA PRO A 58 21.59 16.52 8.24
C PRO A 58 22.69 17.42 8.83
N ALA A 59 22.53 18.75 8.76
CA ALA A 59 23.48 19.70 9.32
C ALA A 59 23.38 19.83 10.85
N ALA A 60 22.30 19.33 11.45
CA ALA A 60 22.11 19.37 12.90
C ALA A 60 22.74 18.12 13.52
N SER A 61 23.82 18.29 14.29
CA SER A 61 24.40 17.23 15.13
C SER A 61 23.51 17.01 16.35
N VAL A 62 22.34 16.39 16.16
CA VAL A 62 21.41 16.13 17.26
C VAL A 62 21.56 14.69 17.72
N ASP A 63 22.04 14.50 18.95
CA ASP A 63 22.05 13.21 19.63
C ASP A 63 20.64 12.82 20.12
N VAL A 64 19.72 13.78 20.19
CA VAL A 64 18.34 13.61 20.65
C VAL A 64 17.37 13.52 19.46
N PRO A 65 16.45 12.53 19.43
CA PRO A 65 15.41 12.47 18.40
C PRO A 65 14.54 13.74 18.40
N LEU A 66 14.22 14.25 17.21
CA LEU A 66 13.29 15.39 17.06
C LEU A 66 11.89 14.99 17.53
N ASP A 67 11.32 15.80 18.40
CA ASP A 67 9.88 15.79 18.64
C ASP A 67 9.13 16.51 17.52
N ASN A 68 7.81 16.35 17.49
CA ASN A 68 6.99 16.92 16.44
C ASN A 68 6.87 18.44 16.51
N SER A 69 6.95 19.04 17.70
CA SER A 69 6.94 20.51 17.83
C SER A 69 8.14 21.12 17.10
N GLN A 70 9.30 20.47 17.20
CA GLN A 70 10.52 20.84 16.49
C GLN A 70 10.44 20.52 15.00
N LEU A 71 9.96 19.33 14.62
CA LEU A 71 9.82 18.90 13.22
C LEU A 71 8.94 19.85 12.41
N PHE A 72 7.76 20.21 12.92
CA PHE A 72 6.83 21.10 12.20
C PHE A 72 7.15 22.58 12.38
N ALA A 73 8.15 22.94 13.19
CA ALA A 73 8.74 24.26 13.23
C ALA A 73 9.81 24.47 12.15
N LEU A 74 10.27 23.40 11.47
CA LEU A 74 11.25 23.53 10.40
C LEU A 74 10.70 24.31 9.22
N PRO A 75 11.48 25.25 8.64
CA PRO A 75 11.07 25.98 7.44
C PRO A 75 10.68 25.05 6.29
N SER A 76 11.40 23.94 6.13
CA SER A 76 11.14 22.95 5.09
C SER A 76 9.78 22.24 5.24
N MET A 77 9.21 22.21 6.45
CA MET A 77 7.93 21.58 6.78
C MET A 77 6.76 22.56 6.83
N ALA A 78 7.00 23.87 6.69
CA ALA A 78 5.95 24.88 6.75
C ALA A 78 4.81 24.65 5.74
N PRO A 79 5.06 24.27 4.47
CA PRO A 79 3.96 23.98 3.54
C PRO A 79 3.22 22.68 3.90
N VAL A 80 3.92 21.68 4.44
CA VAL A 80 3.31 20.42 4.92
C VAL A 80 2.32 20.70 6.04
N ARG A 81 2.75 21.47 7.05
CA ARG A 81 1.90 21.91 8.17
C ARG A 81 0.65 22.62 7.66
N LYS A 82 0.84 23.62 6.80
CA LYS A 82 -0.28 24.41 6.26
C LYS A 82 -1.27 23.52 5.50
N ALA A 83 -0.78 22.64 4.63
CA ALA A 83 -1.64 21.78 3.82
C ALA A 83 -2.44 20.77 4.67
N LEU A 84 -1.86 20.26 5.76
CA LEU A 84 -2.58 19.40 6.70
C LEU A 84 -3.65 20.18 7.47
N ASP A 85 -3.32 21.36 8.00
CA ASP A 85 -4.27 22.22 8.72
C ASP A 85 -5.46 22.61 7.82
N ASP A 86 -5.19 23.01 6.58
CA ASP A 86 -6.21 23.36 5.58
C ASP A 86 -7.13 22.17 5.25
N GLU A 87 -6.63 20.93 5.26
CA GLU A 87 -7.47 19.73 5.02
C GLU A 87 -8.35 19.39 6.21
N PHE A 88 -7.87 19.57 7.46
CA PHE A 88 -8.72 19.44 8.65
C PHE A 88 -9.90 20.41 8.58
N ASP A 89 -9.61 21.68 8.29
CA ASP A 89 -10.64 22.70 8.23
C ASP A 89 -11.63 22.43 7.08
N ARG A 90 -11.15 22.02 5.90
CA ARG A 90 -12.00 21.60 4.77
C ARG A 90 -12.85 20.37 5.09
N TYR A 91 -12.28 19.34 5.72
CA TYR A 91 -13.00 18.13 6.08
C TYR A 91 -14.13 18.43 7.07
N ILE A 92 -13.86 19.23 8.10
CA ILE A 92 -14.86 19.67 9.09
C ILE A 92 -15.96 20.49 8.43
N ALA A 93 -15.61 21.42 7.53
CA ALA A 93 -16.58 22.25 6.83
C ALA A 93 -17.49 21.41 5.92
N ARG A 94 -16.92 20.48 5.14
CA ARG A 94 -17.68 19.55 4.29
C ARG A 94 -18.61 18.68 5.12
N HIS A 95 -18.12 18.08 6.20
CA HIS A 95 -18.95 17.29 7.12
C HIS A 95 -20.16 18.09 7.61
N LYS A 96 -19.94 19.31 8.11
CA LYS A 96 -21.03 20.15 8.63
C LYS A 96 -22.07 20.51 7.58
N ALA A 97 -21.67 20.62 6.31
CA ALA A 97 -22.57 20.91 5.21
C ALA A 97 -23.37 19.66 4.79
N ASP A 98 -22.71 18.52 4.67
CA ASP A 98 -23.28 17.30 4.09
C ASP A 98 -24.04 16.45 5.13
N LEU A 99 -23.60 16.50 6.40
CA LEU A 99 -24.10 15.70 7.52
C LEU A 99 -24.41 16.60 8.75
N PRO A 100 -25.30 17.61 8.63
CA PRO A 100 -25.53 18.60 9.68
C PRO A 100 -26.11 18.03 10.99
N ASN A 101 -26.70 16.84 10.94
CA ASN A 101 -27.27 16.16 12.10
C ASN A 101 -26.28 15.23 12.81
N GLU A 102 -25.05 15.10 12.31
CA GLU A 102 -24.01 14.26 12.89
C GLU A 102 -22.89 15.12 13.45
N THR A 103 -22.57 14.90 14.72
CA THR A 103 -21.54 15.65 15.44
C THR A 103 -20.13 15.23 15.02
N ILE A 104 -19.21 16.19 14.98
CA ILE A 104 -17.81 15.97 14.59
C ILE A 104 -16.87 16.69 15.55
N GLY A 105 -15.85 15.99 16.05
CA GLY A 105 -14.92 16.50 17.05
C GLY A 105 -13.97 15.45 17.59
N VAL A 106 -13.07 15.84 18.49
CA VAL A 106 -12.09 14.93 19.11
C VAL A 106 -12.73 14.21 20.29
N GLY A 107 -12.58 12.89 20.34
CA GLY A 107 -13.04 12.04 21.45
C GLY A 107 -14.28 11.20 21.11
N SER A 108 -14.58 10.24 21.98
CA SER A 108 -15.59 9.20 21.72
C SER A 108 -17.04 9.67 21.78
N SER A 109 -17.30 10.92 22.20
CA SER A 109 -18.65 11.49 22.29
C SER A 109 -19.20 12.00 20.96
N PHE A 110 -18.39 12.04 19.90
CA PHE A 110 -18.78 12.53 18.59
C PHE A 110 -19.14 11.37 17.63
N ASP A 111 -20.11 11.62 16.74
CA ASP A 111 -20.48 10.66 15.67
C ASP A 111 -19.34 10.44 14.68
N PHE A 112 -18.50 11.48 14.50
CA PHE A 112 -17.24 11.45 13.80
C PHE A 112 -16.11 11.91 14.72
N GLN A 113 -15.30 10.94 15.11
CA GLN A 113 -14.18 11.10 16.03
C GLN A 113 -12.95 11.53 15.23
N LEU A 114 -12.64 12.83 15.27
CA LEU A 114 -11.47 13.40 14.61
C LEU A 114 -10.18 12.95 15.28
N PHE A 115 -9.14 12.83 14.47
CA PHE A 115 -7.77 12.84 14.97
C PHE A 115 -7.50 14.15 15.74
N ASP A 116 -6.88 14.04 16.90
CA ASP A 116 -6.46 15.22 17.66
C ASP A 116 -5.26 15.89 16.98
N ARG A 117 -5.55 16.89 16.16
CA ARG A 117 -4.57 17.69 15.42
C ARG A 117 -3.45 18.25 16.30
N ALA A 118 -3.69 18.50 17.60
CA ALA A 118 -2.65 19.00 18.50
C ALA A 118 -1.50 18.01 18.67
N LEU A 119 -1.76 16.70 18.54
CA LEU A 119 -0.74 15.66 18.59
C LEU A 119 0.21 15.67 17.37
N LEU A 120 -0.10 16.39 16.29
CA LEU A 120 0.87 16.60 15.21
C LEU A 120 1.95 17.61 15.60
N TYR A 121 1.71 18.46 16.59
CA TYR A 121 2.57 19.60 16.92
C TYR A 121 3.07 19.55 18.37
N SER A 122 2.88 18.42 19.05
CA SER A 122 3.24 18.23 20.45
C SER A 122 4.68 17.73 20.61
N ASP A 123 5.38 18.26 21.61
CA ASP A 123 6.66 17.77 22.13
C ASP A 123 6.56 16.36 22.77
N HIS A 124 5.35 15.88 23.06
CA HIS A 124 5.06 14.53 23.55
C HIS A 124 4.75 13.54 22.42
N SER A 125 5.10 13.88 21.18
CA SER A 125 4.90 13.02 20.02
C SER A 125 6.08 13.09 19.08
N ARG A 126 6.39 11.97 18.40
CA ARG A 126 7.40 11.93 17.35
C ARG A 126 7.08 10.86 16.32
N PHE A 127 7.70 10.99 15.14
CA PHE A 127 7.73 9.95 14.13
C PHE A 127 8.90 8.98 14.38
N VAL A 128 8.61 7.67 14.42
CA VAL A 128 9.58 6.60 14.65
C VAL A 128 9.69 5.71 13.42
N LEU A 129 10.90 5.31 13.01
CA LEU A 129 11.07 4.44 11.85
C LEU A 129 10.39 3.09 12.11
N SER A 130 9.46 2.71 11.23
CA SER A 130 8.64 1.51 11.38
C SER A 130 8.82 0.51 10.24
N GLY A 131 9.48 0.91 9.15
CA GLY A 131 9.88 0.03 8.06
C GLY A 131 10.71 0.72 6.99
N ILE A 132 11.48 -0.07 6.24
CA ILE A 132 12.19 0.39 5.05
C ILE A 132 11.78 -0.50 3.88
N VAL A 133 11.31 0.10 2.80
CA VAL A 133 10.77 -0.63 1.64
C VAL A 133 11.58 -0.30 0.39
N ASN A 134 12.09 -1.33 -0.26
CA ASN A 134 12.65 -1.22 -1.60
C ASN A 134 11.50 -1.05 -2.60
N ARG A 135 11.61 0.02 -3.40
CA ARG A 135 10.67 0.37 -4.47
C ARG A 135 11.41 0.52 -5.80
N MET A 136 12.42 -0.30 -6.06
CA MET A 136 13.06 -0.37 -7.38
C MET A 136 12.10 -0.91 -8.45
N ASP A 137 10.94 -1.44 -8.05
CA ASP A 137 9.80 -1.67 -8.94
C ASP A 137 9.26 -0.38 -9.59
N ARG A 138 9.68 0.79 -9.09
CA ARG A 138 9.41 2.12 -9.64
C ARG A 138 10.44 2.61 -10.65
N ALA A 139 11.45 1.80 -10.99
CA ALA A 139 12.46 2.17 -11.97
C ALA A 139 11.89 2.46 -13.38
N TYR A 140 10.65 2.08 -13.68
CA TYR A 140 9.99 2.52 -14.92
C TYR A 140 9.63 4.02 -14.94
N VAL A 141 9.52 4.66 -13.77
CA VAL A 141 9.32 6.11 -13.64
C VAL A 141 10.65 6.85 -13.57
N SER A 142 11.60 6.29 -12.79
CA SER A 142 12.90 6.91 -12.54
C SER A 142 14.03 5.92 -12.85
N PRO A 143 14.28 5.59 -14.12
CA PRO A 143 15.28 4.58 -14.50
C PRO A 143 16.69 5.00 -14.08
N ASP A 144 16.99 6.29 -14.18
CA ASP A 144 18.31 6.84 -13.85
C ASP A 144 18.65 6.73 -12.36
N THR A 145 17.64 6.65 -11.49
CA THR A 145 17.81 6.50 -10.04
C THR A 145 17.53 5.07 -9.56
N CYS A 146 17.34 4.13 -10.49
CA CYS A 146 16.97 2.74 -10.21
C CYS A 146 15.64 2.59 -9.43
N GLY A 147 14.76 3.58 -9.48
CA GLY A 147 13.55 3.65 -8.67
C GLY A 147 13.76 4.30 -7.30
N GLU A 148 13.06 3.79 -6.29
CA GLU A 148 12.86 4.44 -5.00
C GLU A 148 13.24 3.52 -3.82
N ILE A 149 13.61 4.12 -2.69
CA ILE A 149 13.58 3.51 -1.34
C ILE A 149 12.66 4.36 -0.48
N ARG A 150 11.86 3.73 0.38
CA ARG A 150 10.94 4.44 1.29
C ARG A 150 11.29 4.14 2.73
N LEU A 151 11.60 5.18 3.50
CA LEU A 151 11.67 5.13 4.95
C LEU A 151 10.26 5.46 5.47
N ILE A 152 9.63 4.51 6.15
CA ILE A 152 8.26 4.66 6.64
C ILE A 152 8.36 4.93 8.14
N TYR A 153 7.83 6.07 8.55
CA TYR A 153 7.77 6.48 9.95
C TYR A 153 6.33 6.44 10.47
N ARG A 154 6.19 6.02 11.72
CA ARG A 154 4.92 5.94 12.44
C ARG A 154 4.85 7.02 13.52
N LEU A 155 3.72 7.72 13.62
CA LEU A 155 3.50 8.68 14.68
C LEU A 155 3.23 7.98 16.01
N THR A 156 3.95 8.37 17.06
CA THR A 156 3.91 7.74 18.38
C THR A 156 3.97 8.80 19.49
N ARG A 157 3.22 8.60 20.57
CA ARG A 157 3.33 9.37 21.82
C ARG A 157 4.55 8.94 22.63
N THR A 158 5.26 9.90 23.20
CA THR A 158 6.47 9.66 24.01
C THR A 158 6.21 9.80 25.51
N ASP A 159 5.06 10.35 25.90
CA ASP A 159 4.63 10.58 27.29
C ASP A 159 3.78 9.45 27.88
N VAL A 160 3.43 8.45 27.08
CA VAL A 160 2.69 7.26 27.53
C VAL A 160 3.71 6.21 27.97
N ALA A 161 3.77 5.93 29.27
CA ALA A 161 4.60 4.86 29.82
C ALA A 161 4.25 3.52 29.18
N GLU A 162 5.24 2.62 29.04
CA GLU A 162 5.03 1.22 28.65
C GLU A 162 4.00 0.59 29.59
N ALA A 163 2.73 0.55 29.17
CA ALA A 163 1.68 -0.03 29.99
C ALA A 163 1.96 -1.53 30.15
N ALA A 164 2.27 -1.95 31.38
CA ALA A 164 2.58 -3.33 31.74
C ALA A 164 1.47 -4.32 31.36
N ASP A 165 0.23 -3.84 31.20
CA ASP A 165 -0.93 -4.60 30.77
C ASP A 165 -1.72 -3.83 29.68
N ALA A 166 -1.35 -4.05 28.42
CA ALA A 166 -2.20 -4.05 27.19
C ALA A 166 -3.20 -2.92 26.84
N VAL A 167 -3.38 -1.80 27.56
CA VAL A 167 -4.58 -0.95 27.33
C VAL A 167 -4.40 0.29 26.41
N ALA A 168 -3.21 0.78 26.09
CA ALA A 168 -3.07 1.80 25.04
C ALA A 168 -1.72 1.70 24.30
N SER A 169 -1.75 1.40 23.00
CA SER A 169 -0.55 1.55 22.17
C SER A 169 -0.22 3.05 22.07
N PRO A 170 1.05 3.46 22.23
CA PRO A 170 1.44 4.85 22.03
C PRO A 170 1.29 5.29 20.56
N ARG A 171 1.01 4.37 19.63
CA ARG A 171 0.79 4.66 18.21
C ARG A 171 -0.43 5.54 17.98
N LEU A 172 -0.22 6.59 17.21
CA LEU A 172 -1.27 7.45 16.66
C LEU A 172 -1.45 7.14 15.17
N PRO A 173 -2.67 7.23 14.61
CA PRO A 173 -2.99 6.74 13.27
C PRO A 173 -2.52 7.66 12.14
N MET A 174 -1.21 7.92 12.08
CA MET A 174 -0.53 8.59 10.99
C MET A 174 0.78 7.90 10.60
N THR A 175 1.10 7.90 9.31
CA THR A 175 2.42 7.53 8.79
C THR A 175 2.98 8.65 7.93
N LEU A 176 4.30 8.80 7.96
CA LEU A 176 5.07 9.71 7.12
C LEU A 176 6.10 8.88 6.37
N ASN A 177 6.03 8.85 5.05
CA ASN A 177 7.04 8.23 4.21
C ASN A 177 8.03 9.31 3.77
N VAL A 178 9.32 9.08 3.97
CA VAL A 178 10.36 9.80 3.24
C VAL A 178 10.75 8.95 2.03
N VAL A 179 10.59 9.51 0.84
CA VAL A 179 10.89 8.84 -0.43
C VAL A 179 12.25 9.30 -0.94
N LEU A 180 13.13 8.33 -1.12
CA LEU A 180 14.51 8.53 -1.53
C LEU A 180 14.76 7.89 -2.88
N LYS A 181 15.65 8.50 -3.67
CA LYS A 181 16.19 7.89 -4.87
C LYS A 181 17.02 6.66 -4.47
N ALA A 182 16.78 5.50 -5.09
CA ALA A 182 17.53 4.28 -4.75
C ALA A 182 19.01 4.38 -5.16
N LYS A 183 19.32 5.18 -6.18
CA LYS A 183 20.67 5.55 -6.61
C LYS A 183 20.79 7.07 -6.65
N GLY A 184 21.74 7.62 -5.90
CA GLY A 184 22.10 9.04 -5.94
C GLY A 184 22.82 9.46 -7.23
N ALA A 185 23.01 10.77 -7.41
CA ALA A 185 23.90 11.29 -8.44
C ALA A 185 25.35 11.05 -7.98
N ILE A 186 26.07 10.13 -8.61
CA ILE A 186 27.46 9.84 -8.24
C ILE A 186 28.34 10.94 -8.83
N ASP A 187 29.06 11.68 -7.97
CA ASP A 187 30.17 12.53 -8.38
C ASP A 187 31.22 11.69 -9.10
N ALA A 188 31.69 12.20 -10.23
CA ALA A 188 32.36 11.52 -11.35
C ALA A 188 33.70 10.78 -11.06
N GLY A 189 33.99 10.37 -9.82
CA GLY A 189 35.27 9.75 -9.41
C GLY A 189 35.19 8.37 -8.74
N ALA A 190 34.03 7.95 -8.21
CA ALA A 190 33.86 6.61 -7.63
C ALA A 190 33.27 5.65 -8.67
N LYS A 191 33.64 4.36 -8.63
CA LYS A 191 33.09 3.34 -9.52
C LYS A 191 31.55 3.35 -9.42
N ALA A 192 30.89 3.87 -10.45
CA ALA A 192 29.46 4.14 -10.38
C ALA A 192 28.67 2.85 -10.06
N ILE A 193 27.90 2.86 -8.97
CA ILE A 193 27.09 1.70 -8.59
C ILE A 193 25.95 1.50 -9.60
N THR A 194 25.74 0.25 -10.02
CA THR A 194 24.72 -0.09 -11.01
C THR A 194 23.41 -0.47 -10.32
N CYS A 195 22.28 -0.37 -11.04
CA CYS A 195 21.00 -0.88 -10.51
C CYS A 195 21.07 -2.40 -10.24
N SER A 196 21.86 -3.14 -11.02
CA SER A 196 22.14 -4.56 -10.82
C SER A 196 22.81 -4.81 -9.46
N GLU A 197 23.80 -4.00 -9.09
CA GLU A 197 24.49 -4.11 -7.81
C GLU A 197 23.58 -3.75 -6.63
N ILE A 198 22.79 -2.67 -6.73
CA ILE A 198 21.81 -2.31 -5.70
C ILE A 198 20.81 -3.47 -5.50
N ALA A 199 20.26 -4.00 -6.60
CA ALA A 199 19.32 -5.12 -6.53
C ALA A 199 19.94 -6.39 -5.92
N ARG A 200 21.22 -6.68 -6.22
CA ARG A 200 21.96 -7.78 -5.61
C ARG A 200 22.03 -7.65 -4.08
N ARG A 201 22.39 -6.46 -3.58
CA ARG A 201 22.53 -6.19 -2.13
C ARG A 201 21.20 -6.34 -1.40
N TRP A 202 20.11 -5.85 -2.00
CA TRP A 202 18.77 -6.03 -1.45
C TRP A 202 18.36 -7.50 -1.39
N LEU A 203 18.55 -8.26 -2.47
CA LEU A 203 18.25 -9.70 -2.47
C LEU A 203 19.08 -10.47 -1.44
N ALA A 204 20.38 -10.17 -1.34
CA ALA A 204 21.27 -10.81 -0.37
C ALA A 204 20.88 -10.49 1.09
N ALA A 205 20.37 -9.30 1.36
CA ALA A 205 19.84 -8.96 2.69
C ALA A 205 18.64 -9.82 3.09
N GLY A 206 17.89 -10.36 2.12
CA GLY A 206 16.79 -11.30 2.37
C GLY A 206 17.23 -12.67 2.88
N ASP A 207 18.51 -13.01 2.77
CA ASP A 207 19.09 -14.27 3.26
C ASP A 207 19.70 -14.12 4.66
N LEU A 208 19.68 -12.91 5.24
CA LEU A 208 20.16 -12.66 6.60
C LEU A 208 19.19 -13.26 7.63
N SER A 209 19.72 -14.02 8.57
CA SER A 209 18.97 -14.62 9.68
C SER A 209 19.29 -13.96 11.03
N VAL A 210 19.66 -12.67 11.01
CA VAL A 210 20.04 -11.87 12.18
C VAL A 210 19.03 -10.76 12.44
N THR A 211 18.92 -10.30 13.67
CA THR A 211 17.99 -9.24 14.10
C THR A 211 18.73 -8.12 14.84
N GLY A 212 18.02 -7.05 15.19
CA GLY A 212 18.53 -6.03 16.11
C GLY A 212 19.77 -5.30 15.60
N ALA A 213 20.70 -5.01 16.52
CA ALA A 213 21.92 -4.25 16.21
C ALA A 213 22.81 -4.93 15.16
N GLU A 214 22.90 -6.27 15.16
CA GLU A 214 23.69 -6.98 14.15
C GLU A 214 23.07 -6.81 12.75
N LEU A 215 21.74 -6.90 12.65
CA LEU A 215 21.04 -6.65 11.39
C LEU A 215 21.28 -5.21 10.92
N ALA A 216 21.09 -4.22 11.80
CA ALA A 216 21.30 -2.81 11.48
C ALA A 216 22.73 -2.56 10.95
N ALA A 217 23.75 -3.12 11.60
CA ALA A 217 25.15 -3.00 11.17
C ALA A 217 25.41 -3.65 9.80
N LYS A 218 24.84 -4.83 9.52
CA LYS A 218 24.99 -5.47 8.20
C LYS A 218 24.30 -4.66 7.10
N LEU A 219 23.12 -4.12 7.38
CA LEU A 219 22.34 -3.34 6.42
C LEU A 219 23.03 -2.04 5.99
N THR A 220 23.80 -1.41 6.89
CA THR A 220 24.50 -0.14 6.66
C THR A 220 25.99 -0.28 6.31
N SER A 221 26.55 -1.49 6.36
CA SER A 221 27.92 -1.79 5.95
C SER A 221 28.19 -1.46 4.48
N ASN A 222 29.46 -1.45 4.06
CA ASN A 222 29.89 -1.11 2.69
C ASN A 222 29.27 -1.98 1.58
N ASP A 223 28.81 -3.20 1.90
CA ASP A 223 28.09 -4.08 0.96
C ASP A 223 26.59 -4.18 1.28
N GLY A 224 26.14 -3.43 2.28
CA GLY A 224 24.76 -3.38 2.72
C GLY A 224 23.85 -2.64 1.73
N PRO A 225 22.55 -2.99 1.67
CA PRO A 225 21.59 -2.31 0.81
C PRO A 225 21.30 -0.85 1.20
N LEU A 226 21.65 -0.42 2.43
CA LEU A 226 21.38 0.93 2.93
C LEU A 226 22.63 1.84 2.94
N GLU A 227 23.80 1.35 2.51
CA GLU A 227 25.04 2.15 2.45
C GLU A 227 24.83 3.47 1.70
N LEU A 228 24.09 3.41 0.58
CA LEU A 228 23.90 4.51 -0.36
C LEU A 228 22.75 5.44 -0.01
N ILE A 229 22.03 5.19 1.09
CA ILE A 229 20.78 5.87 1.40
C ILE A 229 21.07 6.95 2.45
N GLY A 230 20.96 8.21 2.03
CA GLY A 230 21.22 9.38 2.84
C GLY A 230 20.29 10.56 2.55
N PRO A 231 20.40 11.63 3.35
CA PRO A 231 19.62 12.87 3.22
C PRO A 231 19.61 13.44 1.79
N GLU A 232 20.73 13.35 1.08
CA GLU A 232 20.90 13.81 -0.29
C GLU A 232 20.04 13.06 -1.32
N ASN A 233 19.51 11.89 -0.97
CA ASN A 233 18.63 11.13 -1.85
C ASN A 233 17.15 11.50 -1.70
N VAL A 234 16.79 12.27 -0.66
CA VAL A 234 15.40 12.66 -0.38
C VAL A 234 14.89 13.56 -1.49
N TYR A 235 13.70 13.24 -2.01
CA TYR A 235 13.04 14.11 -2.99
C TYR A 235 11.54 14.28 -2.76
N ARG A 236 10.94 13.54 -1.83
CA ARG A 236 9.50 13.58 -1.56
C ARG A 236 9.16 13.08 -0.16
N ILE A 237 8.10 13.63 0.41
CA ILE A 237 7.40 13.09 1.58
C ILE A 237 5.96 12.73 1.19
N GLU A 238 5.45 11.64 1.74
CA GLU A 238 4.04 11.25 1.60
C GLU A 238 3.43 11.06 2.99
N THR A 239 2.22 11.57 3.22
CA THR A 239 1.51 11.41 4.49
C THR A 239 0.25 10.58 4.29
N ASN A 240 -0.02 9.68 5.24
CA ASN A 240 -1.31 9.02 5.38
C ASN A 240 -1.77 9.14 6.83
N LEU A 241 -2.87 9.86 7.03
CA LEU A 241 -3.43 10.19 8.34
C LEU A 241 -4.87 9.71 8.38
N GLN A 242 -5.22 8.88 9.36
CA GLN A 242 -6.61 8.69 9.74
C GLN A 242 -7.16 10.02 10.26
N ILE A 243 -7.92 10.74 9.45
CA ILE A 243 -8.43 12.06 9.81
C ILE A 243 -9.67 11.97 10.71
N ALA A 244 -10.48 10.93 10.51
CA ALA A 244 -11.68 10.69 11.29
C ALA A 244 -12.01 9.20 11.39
N HIS A 245 -12.64 8.82 12.50
CA HIS A 245 -13.25 7.53 12.71
C HIS A 245 -14.74 7.71 13.00
N ALA A 246 -15.60 7.05 12.24
CA ALA A 246 -17.03 7.00 12.45
C ALA A 246 -17.43 5.60 12.97
N PRO A 247 -17.75 5.43 14.26
CA PRO A 247 -18.19 4.16 14.79
C PRO A 247 -19.52 3.71 14.14
N LYS A 248 -19.83 2.42 14.28
CA LYS A 248 -21.13 1.90 13.83
C LYS A 248 -22.25 2.56 14.63
N SER A 249 -23.30 2.98 13.93
CA SER A 249 -24.52 3.55 14.52
C SER A 249 -25.77 2.90 13.91
N ALA A 250 -26.95 3.36 14.32
CA ALA A 250 -28.21 2.91 13.73
C ALA A 250 -28.41 3.39 12.29
N ILE A 251 -27.74 4.47 11.89
CA ILE A 251 -27.91 5.13 10.59
C ILE A 251 -26.70 4.95 9.66
N ARG A 252 -25.60 4.36 10.16
CA ARG A 252 -24.37 4.15 9.39
C ARG A 252 -23.60 2.93 9.88
N ASP A 253 -23.00 2.21 8.94
CA ASP A 253 -21.93 1.25 9.27
C ASP A 253 -20.64 1.95 9.75
N PHE A 254 -19.80 1.17 10.42
CA PHE A 254 -18.45 1.61 10.82
C PHE A 254 -17.65 2.07 9.60
N ARG A 255 -16.96 3.20 9.72
CA ARG A 255 -16.08 3.75 8.69
C ARG A 255 -14.91 4.49 9.31
N THR A 256 -13.79 4.51 8.61
CA THR A 256 -12.63 5.33 8.98
C THR A 256 -12.09 6.00 7.73
N ASP A 257 -11.79 7.29 7.83
CA ASP A 257 -11.41 8.15 6.72
C ASP A 257 -9.92 8.48 6.80
N TYR A 258 -9.20 8.32 5.68
CA TYR A 258 -7.74 8.49 5.62
C TYR A 258 -7.36 9.60 4.65
N LEU A 259 -6.79 10.68 5.16
CA LEU A 259 -6.22 11.77 4.39
C LEU A 259 -4.84 11.39 3.85
N LEU A 260 -4.71 11.49 2.53
CA LEU A 260 -3.49 11.23 1.77
C LEU A 260 -2.97 12.52 1.15
N LYS A 261 -1.69 12.82 1.35
CA LYS A 261 -1.00 13.97 0.73
C LYS A 261 0.41 13.59 0.28
N VAL A 262 0.93 14.32 -0.70
CA VAL A 262 2.29 14.17 -1.21
C VAL A 262 2.94 15.55 -1.30
N PHE A 263 4.23 15.61 -0.99
CA PHE A 263 5.02 16.84 -1.03
C PHE A 263 6.37 16.58 -1.68
N ASP A 264 6.69 17.30 -2.74
CA ASP A 264 7.99 17.22 -3.42
C ASP A 264 8.99 18.18 -2.79
N TYR A 265 10.23 17.71 -2.62
CA TYR A 265 11.31 18.55 -2.15
C TYR A 265 11.75 19.50 -3.27
N ASN A 266 11.66 20.80 -3.03
CA ASN A 266 12.14 21.83 -3.91
C ASN A 266 13.49 22.35 -3.40
N ALA A 267 14.55 22.10 -4.16
CA ALA A 267 15.91 22.50 -3.80
C ALA A 267 16.12 24.03 -3.75
N GLN A 268 15.30 24.81 -4.46
CA GLN A 268 15.40 26.28 -4.49
C GLN A 268 14.82 26.91 -3.22
N SER A 269 13.63 26.46 -2.81
CA SER A 269 12.97 26.91 -1.57
C SER A 269 13.45 26.14 -0.34
N GLN A 270 14.22 25.07 -0.55
CA GLN A 270 14.67 24.11 0.47
C GLN A 270 13.51 23.55 1.31
N GLY A 271 12.33 23.42 0.71
CA GLY A 271 11.11 22.99 1.39
C GLY A 271 10.34 21.91 0.65
N PHE A 272 9.41 21.27 1.37
CA PHE A 272 8.50 20.27 0.83
C PHE A 272 7.22 20.95 0.37
N GLU A 273 7.04 21.06 -0.94
CA GLU A 273 5.91 21.73 -1.58
C GLU A 273 4.83 20.71 -1.93
N GLU A 274 3.56 21.07 -1.72
CA GLU A 274 2.44 20.17 -2.05
C GLU A 274 2.50 19.77 -3.53
N ALA A 275 2.31 18.48 -3.80
CA ALA A 275 2.36 17.89 -5.13
C ALA A 275 1.09 17.03 -5.39
N PRO A 276 0.71 16.82 -6.66
CA PRO A 276 -0.35 15.88 -6.99
C PRO A 276 -0.03 14.46 -6.51
N LEU A 277 -1.05 13.74 -6.04
CA LEU A 277 -0.90 12.33 -5.72
C LEU A 277 -0.84 11.52 -7.02
N GLU A 278 0.17 10.67 -7.14
CA GLU A 278 0.35 9.85 -8.35
C GLU A 278 -0.92 9.05 -8.66
N ASN A 279 -1.41 9.21 -9.89
CA ASN A 279 -2.59 8.54 -10.42
C ASN A 279 -3.89 8.74 -9.60
N GLN A 280 -3.91 9.59 -8.59
CA GLN A 280 -5.15 9.95 -7.90
C GLN A 280 -5.93 10.95 -8.74
N ILE A 281 -6.93 10.44 -9.43
CA ILE A 281 -7.78 11.22 -10.31
C ILE A 281 -8.56 12.26 -9.48
N ASP A 282 -8.60 13.50 -9.97
CA ASP A 282 -9.46 14.56 -9.43
C ASP A 282 -10.89 14.38 -9.97
N ARG A 283 -11.59 13.39 -9.42
CA ARG A 283 -12.95 13.01 -9.80
C ARG A 283 -13.89 14.23 -9.79
N GLU A 284 -13.87 15.01 -8.71
CA GLU A 284 -14.76 16.18 -8.53
C GLU A 284 -14.55 17.20 -9.66
N ARG A 285 -13.29 17.52 -9.98
CA ARG A 285 -12.96 18.47 -11.06
C ARG A 285 -13.31 17.92 -12.44
N ILE A 286 -13.07 16.63 -12.68
CA ILE A 286 -13.38 16.00 -13.98
C ILE A 286 -14.88 15.89 -14.22
N LEU A 287 -15.69 15.65 -13.19
CA LEU A 287 -17.15 15.60 -13.33
C LEU A 287 -17.78 16.98 -13.58
N THR A 288 -17.13 18.06 -13.17
CA THR A 288 -17.66 19.43 -13.25
C THR A 288 -17.13 20.24 -14.43
N ASP A 289 -15.88 20.00 -14.87
CA ASP A 289 -15.28 20.66 -16.03
C ASP A 289 -15.41 19.82 -17.31
N GLN A 290 -16.24 20.26 -18.26
CA GLN A 290 -16.51 19.54 -19.51
C GLN A 290 -15.29 19.44 -20.44
N ASN A 291 -14.40 20.43 -20.43
CA ASN A 291 -13.17 20.38 -21.23
C ASN A 291 -12.21 19.36 -20.62
N LEU A 292 -12.02 19.40 -19.30
CA LEU A 292 -11.17 18.44 -18.61
C LEU A 292 -11.72 17.02 -18.75
N ARG A 293 -13.03 16.85 -18.64
CA ARG A 293 -13.74 15.58 -18.89
C ARG A 293 -13.44 15.00 -20.26
N ARG A 294 -13.63 15.81 -21.32
CA ARG A 294 -13.36 15.39 -22.71
C ARG A 294 -11.90 15.02 -22.90
N ASP A 295 -11.00 15.86 -22.42
CA ASP A 295 -9.55 15.65 -22.53
C ASP A 295 -9.10 14.38 -21.80
N PHE A 296 -9.62 14.14 -20.59
CA PHE A 296 -9.29 12.95 -19.79
C PHE A 296 -9.77 11.68 -20.48
N LYS A 297 -11.03 11.69 -20.96
CA LYS A 297 -11.61 10.58 -21.71
C LYS A 297 -10.77 10.25 -22.94
N ALA A 298 -10.48 11.26 -23.76
CA ALA A 298 -9.70 11.07 -25.00
C ALA A 298 -8.30 10.54 -24.71
N TRP A 299 -7.64 11.06 -23.67
CA TRP A 299 -6.31 10.62 -23.26
C TRP A 299 -6.30 9.18 -22.73
N LEU A 300 -7.20 8.82 -21.80
CA LEU A 300 -7.19 7.50 -21.17
C LEU A 300 -7.58 6.37 -22.13
N LEU A 301 -8.49 6.66 -23.08
CA LEU A 301 -8.95 5.66 -24.06
C LEU A 301 -8.04 5.55 -25.29
N ASP A 302 -6.95 6.32 -25.37
CA ASP A 302 -5.91 6.08 -26.37
C ASP A 302 -5.27 4.67 -26.15
N PRO A 303 -5.05 3.86 -27.20
CA PRO A 303 -4.54 2.49 -27.04
C PRO A 303 -3.24 2.39 -26.23
N ARG A 304 -2.36 3.40 -26.29
CA ARG A 304 -1.13 3.41 -25.49
C ARG A 304 -1.46 3.52 -24.01
N HIS A 305 -2.24 4.52 -23.62
CA HIS A 305 -2.59 4.78 -22.23
C HIS A 305 -3.52 3.72 -21.65
N PHE A 306 -4.44 3.19 -22.47
CA PHE A 306 -5.27 2.07 -22.09
C PHE A 306 -4.45 0.80 -21.79
N ALA A 307 -3.41 0.54 -22.60
CA ALA A 307 -2.47 -0.55 -22.33
C ALA A 307 -1.65 -0.32 -21.05
N GLU A 308 -1.22 0.91 -20.78
CA GLU A 308 -0.52 1.27 -19.55
C GLU A 308 -1.43 1.12 -18.31
N LEU A 309 -2.72 1.50 -18.42
CA LEU A 309 -3.73 1.30 -17.39
C LEU A 309 -3.90 -0.20 -17.09
N ASP A 310 -4.08 -1.01 -18.13
CA ASP A 310 -4.17 -2.46 -18.03
C ASP A 310 -2.96 -3.07 -17.33
N ARG A 311 -1.76 -2.65 -17.73
CA ARG A 311 -0.50 -3.11 -17.13
C ARG A 311 -0.23 -2.55 -15.74
N GLY A 312 -0.92 -1.49 -15.31
CA GLY A 312 -0.68 -0.86 -14.00
C GLY A 312 0.60 -0.04 -13.94
N THR A 313 1.02 0.47 -15.10
CA THR A 313 2.23 1.29 -15.27
C THR A 313 1.88 2.67 -15.82
N ILE A 314 0.60 3.05 -15.79
CA ILE A 314 0.12 4.36 -16.25
C ILE A 314 0.65 5.46 -15.35
N LEU A 315 0.97 6.60 -15.96
CA LEU A 315 1.28 7.85 -15.29
C LEU A 315 0.29 8.90 -15.81
N ILE A 316 -0.74 9.16 -15.03
CA ILE A 316 -1.79 10.12 -15.37
C ILE A 316 -1.22 11.54 -15.29
N PRO A 317 -1.40 12.39 -16.32
CA PRO A 317 -0.91 13.77 -16.29
C PRO A 317 -1.47 14.59 -15.12
N ASP A 318 -0.61 15.41 -14.50
CA ASP A 318 -0.93 16.26 -13.34
C ASP A 318 -2.21 17.10 -13.51
N LYS A 319 -2.53 17.54 -14.73
CA LYS A 319 -3.76 18.29 -15.01
C LYS A 319 -5.05 17.52 -14.71
N PHE A 320 -4.99 16.20 -14.52
CA PHE A 320 -6.12 15.35 -14.14
C PHE A 320 -6.06 14.90 -12.67
N LEU A 321 -5.01 15.26 -11.93
CA LEU A 321 -4.73 14.73 -10.60
C LEU A 321 -5.19 15.67 -9.49
N ALA A 322 -5.53 15.06 -8.37
CA ALA A 322 -5.82 15.73 -7.10
C ALA A 322 -4.53 15.89 -6.27
N ARG A 323 -4.50 16.91 -5.41
CA ARG A 323 -3.39 17.19 -4.47
C ARG A 323 -3.64 16.65 -3.06
N GLY A 324 -4.89 16.29 -2.76
CA GLY A 324 -5.30 15.62 -1.53
C GLY A 324 -6.41 14.61 -1.84
N ALA A 325 -6.47 13.52 -1.09
CA ALA A 325 -7.58 12.57 -1.15
C ALA A 325 -7.94 12.09 0.25
N VAL A 326 -9.24 11.95 0.51
CA VAL A 326 -9.75 11.22 1.68
C VAL A 326 -10.27 9.88 1.19
N ALA A 327 -9.66 8.80 1.67
CA ALA A 327 -10.04 7.43 1.34
C ALA A 327 -10.86 6.84 2.51
N PRO A 328 -12.19 6.68 2.38
CA PRO A 328 -12.99 6.00 3.37
C PRO A 328 -12.74 4.50 3.31
N THR A 329 -12.74 3.79 4.45
CA THR A 329 -12.65 2.33 4.52
C THR A 329 -13.40 1.78 5.73
N PRO A 330 -14.00 0.58 5.63
CA PRO A 330 -14.10 -0.26 4.43
C PRO A 330 -15.17 0.26 3.44
N VAL A 331 -14.97 0.02 2.15
CA VAL A 331 -15.94 0.39 1.08
C VAL A 331 -16.56 -0.85 0.39
N GLY A 332 -16.19 -2.06 0.81
CA GLY A 332 -16.80 -3.30 0.30
C GLY A 332 -16.59 -3.52 -1.20
N PHE A 333 -17.35 -4.44 -1.79
CA PHE A 333 -17.25 -4.77 -3.22
C PHE A 333 -18.38 -4.20 -4.09
N GLY A 334 -19.43 -3.66 -3.47
CA GLY A 334 -20.54 -3.04 -4.19
C GLY A 334 -20.17 -1.66 -4.73
N ALA A 335 -20.98 -1.16 -5.66
CA ALA A 335 -20.93 0.22 -6.11
C ALA A 335 -21.19 1.16 -4.90
N SER A 336 -20.38 2.20 -4.76
CA SER A 336 -20.55 3.18 -3.68
C SER A 336 -19.93 4.50 -4.07
N ASN A 337 -20.60 5.61 -3.75
CA ASN A 337 -20.05 6.96 -3.87
C ASN A 337 -18.77 7.21 -3.04
N LEU A 338 -18.47 6.32 -2.09
CA LEU A 338 -17.22 6.30 -1.34
C LEU A 338 -16.03 5.74 -2.15
N GLN A 339 -16.28 5.06 -3.27
CA GLN A 339 -15.21 4.62 -4.17
C GLN A 339 -14.60 5.83 -4.89
N PRO A 340 -13.27 5.83 -5.10
CA PRO A 340 -12.55 7.01 -5.58
C PRO A 340 -13.04 7.48 -6.96
N GLU A 341 -13.46 6.56 -7.82
CA GLU A 341 -13.79 6.85 -9.22
C GLU A 341 -15.28 6.63 -9.54
N PHE A 342 -16.11 6.54 -8.50
CA PHE A 342 -17.56 6.48 -8.64
C PHE A 342 -18.09 7.63 -9.51
N GLY A 343 -19.07 7.39 -10.40
CA GLY A 343 -19.55 8.42 -11.33
C GLY A 343 -18.76 8.49 -12.65
N LEU A 344 -17.53 7.97 -12.73
CA LEU A 344 -16.75 7.99 -13.98
C LEU A 344 -17.20 6.91 -14.97
N VAL A 345 -17.64 5.74 -14.48
CA VAL A 345 -18.16 4.62 -15.30
C VAL A 345 -19.59 4.27 -14.89
N GLN A 346 -19.79 3.92 -13.62
CA GLN A 346 -21.12 3.77 -12.99
C GLN A 346 -21.75 5.12 -12.65
N GLY A 347 -23.09 5.17 -12.59
CA GLY A 347 -23.85 6.25 -11.96
C GLY A 347 -25.03 5.67 -11.17
N ASP A 348 -25.44 6.37 -10.10
CA ASP A 348 -26.58 5.96 -9.24
C ASP A 348 -27.94 6.12 -9.95
N ASP A 349 -27.98 6.83 -11.08
CA ASP A 349 -29.21 7.15 -11.80
C ASP A 349 -29.05 6.85 -13.29
N THR A 350 -30.13 6.37 -13.91
CA THR A 350 -30.28 6.25 -15.37
C THR A 350 -30.11 7.58 -16.12
N ALA A 351 -30.23 8.71 -15.42
CA ALA A 351 -29.96 10.06 -15.93
C ALA A 351 -28.49 10.50 -15.79
N ALA A 352 -27.64 9.74 -15.10
CA ALA A 352 -26.23 10.11 -14.93
C ALA A 352 -25.49 10.07 -16.28
N GLU A 353 -24.71 11.11 -16.58
CA GLU A 353 -23.82 11.12 -17.73
C GLU A 353 -22.39 10.76 -17.29
N PRO A 354 -22.00 9.46 -17.29
CA PRO A 354 -20.66 9.06 -16.89
C PRO A 354 -19.60 9.58 -17.88
N VAL A 355 -18.37 9.73 -17.41
CA VAL A 355 -17.24 10.13 -18.25
C VAL A 355 -16.95 9.07 -19.31
N PHE A 356 -17.02 7.80 -18.93
CA PHE A 356 -16.80 6.65 -19.80
C PHE A 356 -18.12 5.86 -19.94
N LYS A 357 -18.77 5.97 -21.10
CA LYS A 357 -19.93 5.14 -21.41
C LYS A 357 -19.47 3.74 -21.78
N GLU A 358 -20.34 2.75 -21.63
CA GLU A 358 -20.06 1.35 -22.01
C GLU A 358 -19.54 1.26 -23.46
N THR A 359 -20.18 1.97 -24.38
CA THR A 359 -19.79 2.01 -25.79
C THR A 359 -18.38 2.57 -26.02
N ASP A 360 -17.94 3.53 -25.19
CA ASP A 360 -16.60 4.10 -25.28
C ASP A 360 -15.53 3.07 -24.88
N VAL A 361 -15.79 2.34 -23.79
CA VAL A 361 -14.86 1.33 -23.26
C VAL A 361 -14.80 0.12 -24.19
N VAL A 362 -15.93 -0.32 -24.73
CA VAL A 362 -15.97 -1.40 -25.74
C VAL A 362 -15.21 -0.99 -27.01
N ALA A 363 -15.37 0.26 -27.46
CA ALA A 363 -14.61 0.77 -28.60
C ALA A 363 -13.10 0.81 -28.31
N ALA A 364 -12.69 1.22 -27.10
CA ALA A 364 -11.29 1.23 -26.69
C ALA A 364 -10.68 -0.19 -26.64
N LEU A 365 -11.43 -1.16 -26.10
CA LEU A 365 -11.04 -2.58 -26.10
C LEU A 365 -10.82 -3.12 -27.52
N LYS A 366 -11.75 -2.82 -28.42
CA LYS A 366 -11.64 -3.19 -29.83
C LYS A 366 -10.42 -2.53 -30.49
N LYS A 367 -10.25 -1.22 -30.29
CA LYS A 367 -9.13 -0.45 -30.85
C LYS A 367 -7.78 -0.98 -30.35
N ALA A 368 -7.68 -1.33 -29.07
CA ALA A 368 -6.48 -1.93 -28.50
C ALA A 368 -6.15 -3.27 -29.19
N ALA A 369 -7.15 -4.16 -29.34
CA ALA A 369 -6.97 -5.44 -30.02
C ALA A 369 -6.57 -5.29 -31.50
N GLU A 370 -7.23 -4.39 -32.23
CA GLU A 370 -6.91 -4.07 -33.64
C GLU A 370 -5.52 -3.45 -33.80
N SER A 371 -5.03 -2.76 -32.77
CA SER A 371 -3.67 -2.19 -32.73
C SER A 371 -2.61 -3.19 -32.26
N GLY A 372 -2.96 -4.47 -32.07
CA GLY A 372 -2.04 -5.52 -31.64
C GLY A 372 -1.70 -5.51 -30.15
N VAL A 373 -2.41 -4.72 -29.32
CA VAL A 373 -2.22 -4.70 -27.87
C VAL A 373 -2.86 -5.94 -27.25
N SER A 374 -2.07 -6.71 -26.50
CA SER A 374 -2.56 -7.84 -25.72
C SER A 374 -2.74 -7.45 -24.26
N LEU A 375 -3.98 -7.11 -23.91
CA LEU A 375 -4.38 -6.74 -22.53
C LEU A 375 -4.27 -7.95 -21.59
N GLN A 376 -3.89 -7.75 -20.34
CA GLN A 376 -3.71 -8.82 -19.35
C GLN A 376 -4.86 -8.88 -18.35
N ASN A 377 -5.40 -7.73 -17.95
CA ASN A 377 -6.34 -7.57 -16.83
C ASN A 377 -7.71 -7.06 -17.30
N ILE A 378 -7.74 -6.03 -18.15
CA ILE A 378 -8.95 -5.36 -18.61
C ILE A 378 -9.47 -6.07 -19.86
N ARG A 379 -10.54 -6.85 -19.71
CA ARG A 379 -11.20 -7.58 -20.82
C ARG A 379 -12.69 -7.24 -20.97
N SER A 380 -13.20 -6.33 -20.14
CA SER A 380 -14.60 -5.91 -20.08
C SER A 380 -14.71 -4.51 -19.48
N VAL A 381 -15.92 -3.94 -19.53
CA VAL A 381 -16.23 -2.65 -18.88
C VAL A 381 -16.09 -2.74 -17.35
N ALA A 382 -16.54 -3.83 -16.74
CA ALA A 382 -16.36 -4.04 -15.29
C ALA A 382 -14.88 -4.20 -14.90
N GLY A 383 -14.05 -4.83 -15.75
CA GLY A 383 -12.61 -4.89 -15.56
C GLY A 383 -11.94 -3.51 -15.63
N PHE A 384 -12.38 -2.68 -16.59
CA PHE A 384 -11.89 -1.30 -16.74
C PHE A 384 -12.24 -0.45 -15.51
N GLU A 385 -13.49 -0.51 -15.07
CA GLU A 385 -13.96 0.20 -13.89
C GLU A 385 -13.24 -0.22 -12.61
N ARG A 386 -13.10 -1.54 -12.40
CA ARG A 386 -12.36 -2.06 -11.25
C ARG A 386 -10.92 -1.58 -11.28
N ARG A 387 -10.30 -1.46 -12.46
CA ARG A 387 -8.93 -0.97 -12.60
C ARG A 387 -8.83 0.53 -12.33
N LEU A 388 -9.79 1.31 -12.79
CA LEU A 388 -9.85 2.75 -12.54
C LEU A 388 -9.90 3.02 -11.02
N ASN A 389 -10.77 2.29 -10.30
CA ASN A 389 -10.85 2.37 -8.85
C ASN A 389 -9.65 1.77 -8.10
N ASP A 390 -8.80 0.98 -8.76
CA ASP A 390 -7.68 0.26 -8.15
C ASP A 390 -6.34 0.99 -8.32
N VAL A 391 -6.16 1.72 -9.42
CA VAL A 391 -4.88 2.33 -9.80
C VAL A 391 -4.52 3.58 -8.98
N THR A 392 -5.46 4.09 -8.19
CA THR A 392 -5.30 5.30 -7.37
C THR A 392 -4.80 4.97 -5.96
N CYS A 393 -4.21 5.96 -5.28
CA CYS A 393 -3.83 5.81 -3.87
C CYS A 393 -5.03 5.43 -3.00
N ALA A 394 -6.14 6.14 -3.12
CA ALA A 394 -7.37 5.83 -2.37
C ALA A 394 -7.89 4.42 -2.69
N GLY A 395 -7.79 4.00 -3.95
CA GLY A 395 -8.19 2.68 -4.42
C GLY A 395 -7.46 1.53 -3.75
N CYS A 396 -6.12 1.61 -3.71
CA CYS A 396 -5.30 0.62 -3.02
C CYS A 396 -5.54 0.63 -1.50
N HIS A 397 -5.81 1.80 -0.90
CA HIS A 397 -6.13 1.91 0.54
C HIS A 397 -7.46 1.23 0.89
N GLN A 398 -8.47 1.37 0.02
CA GLN A 398 -9.75 0.67 0.14
C GLN A 398 -9.60 -0.84 -0.12
N THR A 399 -8.69 -1.21 -1.01
CA THR A 399 -8.50 -2.58 -1.46
C THR A 399 -7.41 -3.29 -0.67
N ARG A 400 -7.82 -4.01 0.38
CA ARG A 400 -6.90 -4.82 1.21
C ARG A 400 -5.82 -4.00 1.92
N GLY A 401 -6.15 -2.79 2.39
CA GLY A 401 -5.38 -2.07 3.41
C GLY A 401 -5.59 -2.65 4.81
N ILE A 402 -4.70 -2.37 5.77
CA ILE A 402 -4.93 -2.60 7.21
C ILE A 402 -5.37 -1.28 7.80
N GLY A 403 -6.68 -1.11 8.01
CA GLY A 403 -7.26 0.16 8.43
C GLY A 403 -6.71 1.30 7.59
N GLY A 404 -6.86 1.22 6.26
CA GLY A 404 -6.39 2.27 5.35
C GLY A 404 -4.88 2.51 5.30
N PHE A 405 -4.03 1.63 5.86
CA PHE A 405 -2.57 1.69 5.69
C PHE A 405 -2.07 0.54 4.81
N HIS A 406 -1.08 0.82 3.96
CA HIS A 406 -0.33 -0.23 3.24
C HIS A 406 0.75 -0.86 4.13
N PHE A 407 1.32 -0.07 5.04
CA PHE A 407 2.38 -0.48 5.93
C PHE A 407 2.26 0.34 7.22
N SER A 408 2.06 -0.34 8.33
CA SER A 408 1.95 0.27 9.67
C SER A 408 3.21 0.05 10.49
N GLY A 409 4.00 -0.98 10.14
CA GLY A 409 5.14 -1.47 10.88
C GLY A 409 4.75 -2.13 12.21
N VAL A 410 5.73 -2.77 12.85
CA VAL A 410 5.59 -3.23 14.23
C VAL A 410 6.12 -2.15 15.15
N ASP A 411 5.35 -1.89 16.21
CA ASP A 411 5.65 -0.86 17.19
C ASP A 411 6.77 -1.33 18.11
N TRP A 412 8.02 -1.03 17.77
CA TRP A 412 9.16 -1.37 18.62
C TRP A 412 9.19 -0.59 19.95
N MET A 413 8.35 0.44 20.10
CA MET A 413 8.14 1.16 21.36
C MET A 413 7.08 0.48 22.25
N ALA A 414 6.40 -0.56 21.78
CA ALA A 414 5.45 -1.32 22.59
C ALA A 414 6.19 -2.24 23.57
N ALA A 415 5.55 -2.55 24.71
CA ALA A 415 6.12 -3.43 25.74
C ALA A 415 6.51 -4.84 25.23
N ARG A 416 5.85 -5.32 24.16
CA ARG A 416 6.19 -6.59 23.48
C ARG A 416 6.08 -6.41 21.96
N PRO A 417 7.14 -5.94 21.30
CA PRO A 417 7.13 -5.78 19.85
C PRO A 417 7.30 -7.14 19.20
N ASP A 418 6.27 -7.62 18.51
CA ASP A 418 6.30 -8.94 17.87
C ASP A 418 5.54 -8.95 16.55
N ASN A 419 6.21 -9.41 15.49
CA ASN A 419 5.65 -9.59 14.15
C ASN A 419 4.75 -10.84 14.04
N SER A 420 4.71 -11.70 15.07
CA SER A 420 3.82 -12.87 15.12
C SER A 420 2.38 -12.52 15.52
N THR A 421 2.19 -11.42 16.26
CA THR A 421 0.88 -10.96 16.75
C THR A 421 0.42 -9.67 16.06
N VAL A 422 1.35 -8.85 15.56
CA VAL A 422 1.06 -7.61 14.84
C VAL A 422 1.52 -7.75 13.38
N VAL A 423 0.57 -7.77 12.45
CA VAL A 423 0.87 -7.77 11.02
C VAL A 423 1.41 -6.39 10.61
N PRO A 424 2.67 -6.26 10.16
CA PRO A 424 3.29 -4.96 9.91
C PRO A 424 2.77 -4.26 8.65
N ALA A 425 2.16 -5.00 7.73
CA ALA A 425 1.80 -4.49 6.42
C ALA A 425 0.56 -5.15 5.84
N SER A 426 -0.08 -4.48 4.88
CA SER A 426 -1.36 -4.91 4.38
C SER A 426 -1.28 -6.17 3.50
N PRO A 427 -2.39 -6.91 3.34
CA PRO A 427 -2.38 -8.02 2.41
C PRO A 427 -2.08 -7.62 0.96
N HIS A 428 -2.40 -6.38 0.57
CA HIS A 428 -1.93 -5.83 -0.70
C HIS A 428 -0.38 -5.74 -0.73
N PHE A 429 0.25 -5.22 0.32
CA PHE A 429 1.71 -5.15 0.41
C PHE A 429 2.36 -6.53 0.32
N PHE A 430 1.90 -7.52 1.09
CA PHE A 430 2.48 -8.86 1.11
C PHE A 430 2.28 -9.61 -0.22
N GLY A 431 1.08 -9.53 -0.80
CA GLY A 431 0.80 -10.17 -2.10
C GLY A 431 1.67 -9.63 -3.24
N ASP A 432 2.12 -8.37 -3.16
CA ASP A 432 2.94 -7.75 -4.21
C ASP A 432 4.44 -8.09 -4.12
N GLN A 433 4.90 -8.69 -3.01
CA GLN A 433 6.33 -8.92 -2.79
C GLN A 433 6.96 -9.88 -3.81
N ILE A 434 6.21 -10.90 -4.26
CA ILE A 434 6.67 -11.83 -5.30
C ILE A 434 7.04 -11.08 -6.58
N ARG A 435 6.18 -10.15 -7.01
CA ARG A 435 6.43 -9.33 -8.19
C ARG A 435 7.65 -8.42 -8.00
N ARG A 436 7.77 -7.77 -6.83
CA ARG A 436 8.91 -6.88 -6.56
C ARG A 436 10.24 -7.62 -6.56
N ARG A 437 10.28 -8.82 -5.96
CA ARG A 437 11.47 -9.67 -5.94
C ARG A 437 11.85 -10.17 -7.33
N ASP A 438 10.88 -10.49 -8.19
CA ASP A 438 11.12 -10.85 -9.60
C ASP A 438 11.73 -9.67 -10.39
N ILE A 439 11.28 -8.44 -10.13
CA ILE A 439 11.87 -7.22 -10.70
C ILE A 439 13.31 -7.04 -10.20
N LEU A 440 13.56 -7.17 -8.89
CA LEU A 440 14.92 -7.12 -8.34
C LEU A 440 15.83 -8.18 -8.94
N ALA A 441 15.36 -9.42 -9.08
CA ALA A 441 16.13 -10.49 -9.72
C ALA A 441 16.45 -10.15 -11.18
N SER A 442 15.48 -9.59 -11.91
CA SER A 442 15.70 -9.14 -13.30
C SER A 442 16.73 -8.02 -13.38
N LEU A 443 16.67 -7.02 -12.50
CA LEU A 443 17.65 -5.94 -12.42
C LEU A 443 19.05 -6.47 -12.07
N ARG A 444 19.17 -7.34 -11.06
CA ARG A 444 20.41 -8.02 -10.68
C ARG A 444 21.04 -8.72 -11.89
N ASP A 445 20.23 -9.44 -12.66
CA ASP A 445 20.66 -10.22 -13.82
C ASP A 445 20.83 -9.38 -15.10
N ASN A 446 20.68 -8.05 -15.04
CA ASN A 446 20.66 -7.14 -16.20
C ASN A 446 19.63 -7.51 -17.28
N ARG A 447 18.51 -8.12 -16.87
CA ARG A 447 17.35 -8.39 -17.72
C ARG A 447 16.34 -7.25 -17.60
N ARG A 448 15.64 -6.94 -18.70
CA ARG A 448 14.54 -5.96 -18.68
C ARG A 448 13.42 -6.46 -17.75
N PRO A 449 13.09 -5.76 -16.66
CA PRO A 449 12.01 -6.19 -15.78
C PRO A 449 10.64 -6.05 -16.43
N ASP A 450 9.71 -6.93 -16.06
CA ASP A 450 8.29 -6.70 -16.31
C ASP A 450 7.67 -5.96 -15.13
N TYR A 451 7.41 -4.67 -15.32
CA TYR A 451 6.79 -3.80 -14.31
C TYR A 451 5.29 -3.99 -14.17
N SER A 452 4.63 -4.81 -15.01
CA SER A 452 3.19 -4.96 -14.96
C SER A 452 2.70 -5.45 -13.60
N ARG A 453 1.52 -5.00 -13.19
CA ARG A 453 0.90 -5.34 -11.91
C ARG A 453 -0.54 -5.76 -12.16
N GLY A 454 -0.97 -6.82 -11.47
CA GLY A 454 -2.37 -7.22 -11.42
C GLY A 454 -3.22 -6.21 -10.65
N PHE A 455 -4.45 -6.57 -10.32
CA PHE A 455 -5.28 -5.78 -9.41
C PHE A 455 -4.74 -5.86 -7.98
N SER A 456 -4.92 -4.84 -7.14
CA SER A 456 -4.48 -4.91 -5.72
C SER A 456 -5.16 -6.03 -4.94
N SER A 457 -6.40 -6.38 -5.35
CA SER A 457 -7.14 -7.54 -4.82
C SER A 457 -6.55 -8.89 -5.22
N ARG A 458 -5.83 -8.95 -6.35
CA ARG A 458 -5.30 -10.18 -6.95
C ARG A 458 -3.87 -9.98 -7.48
N PRO A 459 -2.86 -10.40 -6.70
CA PRO A 459 -1.46 -10.13 -7.01
C PRO A 459 -1.01 -10.83 -8.29
N GLN A 460 0.01 -10.27 -8.93
CA GLN A 460 0.66 -10.88 -10.09
C GLN A 460 1.64 -11.95 -9.61
N LEU A 461 1.33 -13.23 -9.87
CA LEU A 461 2.13 -14.34 -9.34
C LEU A 461 3.51 -14.52 -9.98
N ARG A 462 3.75 -13.97 -11.18
CA ARG A 462 5.02 -14.12 -11.92
C ARG A 462 5.49 -15.58 -12.06
N GLY A 463 4.54 -16.51 -12.19
CA GLY A 463 4.83 -17.95 -12.27
C GLY A 463 5.21 -18.61 -10.93
N SER A 464 5.30 -17.84 -9.84
CA SER A 464 5.50 -18.38 -8.49
C SER A 464 4.22 -19.04 -7.97
N ARG A 465 4.40 -19.98 -7.04
CA ARG A 465 3.34 -20.63 -6.27
C ARG A 465 3.39 -20.28 -4.78
N GLU A 466 4.25 -19.35 -4.37
CA GLU A 466 4.42 -18.97 -2.96
C GLU A 466 3.14 -18.45 -2.30
N LEU A 467 2.22 -17.87 -3.07
CA LEU A 467 0.94 -17.36 -2.56
C LEU A 467 -0.22 -18.36 -2.70
N ALA A 468 -0.02 -19.50 -3.34
CA ALA A 468 -1.08 -20.48 -3.53
C ALA A 468 -1.59 -21.02 -2.18
N GLY A 469 -2.90 -21.03 -2.00
CA GLY A 469 -3.58 -21.41 -0.77
C GLY A 469 -3.58 -20.35 0.33
N THR A 470 -2.98 -19.17 0.11
CA THR A 470 -2.94 -18.07 1.09
C THR A 470 -4.08 -17.09 0.87
N GLU A 471 -4.41 -16.31 1.90
CA GLU A 471 -5.36 -15.20 1.84
C GLU A 471 -5.00 -14.18 0.75
N TYR A 472 -3.73 -14.11 0.31
CA TYR A 472 -3.27 -13.17 -0.71
C TYR A 472 -3.74 -13.54 -2.12
N ASP A 473 -3.82 -14.83 -2.45
CA ASP A 473 -4.16 -15.31 -3.80
C ASP A 473 -5.48 -16.06 -3.88
N ASP A 474 -5.63 -17.28 -3.36
CA ASP A 474 -6.85 -18.08 -3.52
C ASP A 474 -7.31 -18.83 -2.26
N GLY A 475 -6.60 -18.67 -1.14
CA GLY A 475 -6.91 -19.25 0.16
C GLY A 475 -8.05 -18.57 0.90
N TRP A 476 -8.24 -18.94 2.17
CA TRP A 476 -9.33 -18.41 3.00
C TRP A 476 -9.22 -16.88 3.13
N GLY A 477 -10.34 -16.17 2.93
CA GLY A 477 -10.39 -14.70 2.95
C GLY A 477 -9.92 -14.01 1.65
N ALA A 478 -9.41 -14.74 0.66
CA ALA A 478 -8.96 -14.15 -0.60
C ALA A 478 -10.12 -13.64 -1.46
N HIS A 479 -9.97 -12.49 -2.13
CA HIS A 479 -10.99 -11.84 -2.99
C HIS A 479 -11.31 -12.57 -4.31
N CYS A 480 -12.42 -13.29 -4.40
CA CYS A 480 -12.76 -14.11 -5.56
C CYS A 480 -13.87 -13.51 -6.43
N TYR A 481 -14.12 -14.14 -7.58
CA TYR A 481 -15.26 -13.88 -8.44
C TYR A 481 -16.16 -15.12 -8.51
N LEU A 482 -17.42 -14.95 -8.12
CA LEU A 482 -18.42 -16.02 -8.12
C LEU A 482 -18.80 -16.36 -9.57
N LYS A 483 -18.35 -17.52 -10.07
CA LYS A 483 -18.60 -18.00 -11.44
C LYS A 483 -20.00 -18.60 -11.59
N ARG A 484 -20.60 -18.42 -12.77
CA ARG A 484 -21.83 -19.07 -13.22
C ARG A 484 -21.50 -20.33 -14.03
N PRO A 485 -22.44 -21.31 -14.12
CA PRO A 485 -22.23 -22.54 -14.87
C PRO A 485 -21.94 -22.30 -16.36
N ASN A 486 -22.61 -21.33 -16.98
CA ASN A 486 -22.35 -20.94 -18.34
C ASN A 486 -21.12 -20.03 -18.41
N ASN A 487 -20.08 -20.45 -19.14
CA ASN A 487 -18.85 -19.68 -19.28
C ASN A 487 -19.06 -18.33 -19.99
N ALA A 488 -20.04 -18.23 -20.89
CA ALA A 488 -20.36 -16.96 -21.57
C ALA A 488 -20.91 -15.89 -20.62
N ASP A 489 -21.45 -16.28 -19.47
CA ASP A 489 -22.00 -15.37 -18.46
C ASP A 489 -20.94 -14.88 -17.46
N ASN A 490 -19.68 -15.29 -17.62
CA ASN A 490 -18.59 -14.94 -16.71
C ASN A 490 -17.74 -13.82 -17.30
N ASP A 491 -17.46 -12.80 -16.49
CA ASP A 491 -16.57 -11.73 -16.91
C ASP A 491 -15.12 -12.26 -17.07
N SER A 492 -14.59 -12.07 -18.27
CA SER A 492 -13.27 -12.57 -18.64
C SER A 492 -12.11 -11.86 -17.93
N SER A 493 -12.32 -10.63 -17.43
CA SER A 493 -11.34 -9.89 -16.63
C SER A 493 -11.06 -10.57 -15.28
N PHE A 494 -12.03 -11.35 -14.77
CA PHE A 494 -11.96 -12.00 -13.46
C PHE A 494 -11.83 -13.52 -13.55
N LYS A 495 -11.46 -14.05 -14.73
CA LYS A 495 -11.34 -15.49 -14.99
C LYS A 495 -10.44 -16.22 -13.98
N SER A 496 -9.34 -15.58 -13.57
CA SER A 496 -8.36 -16.13 -12.62
C SER A 496 -8.75 -15.99 -11.14
N TRP A 497 -9.84 -15.30 -10.82
CA TRP A 497 -10.24 -15.00 -9.44
C TRP A 497 -11.02 -16.18 -8.84
N SER A 498 -10.35 -17.32 -8.68
CA SER A 498 -10.89 -18.54 -8.07
C SER A 498 -10.49 -18.68 -6.60
N CYS A 499 -10.99 -19.75 -5.98
CA CYS A 499 -10.61 -20.19 -4.64
C CYS A 499 -9.91 -21.54 -4.71
N ALA A 500 -9.04 -21.79 -3.74
CA ALA A 500 -8.33 -23.05 -3.55
C ALA A 500 -9.31 -24.22 -3.27
N ALA A 501 -8.80 -25.44 -3.36
CA ALA A 501 -9.58 -26.65 -3.08
C ALA A 501 -10.21 -26.61 -1.68
N GLY A 502 -11.48 -27.04 -1.57
CA GLY A 502 -12.25 -27.00 -0.32
C GLY A 502 -12.91 -25.66 0.00
N LEU A 503 -12.57 -24.59 -0.73
CA LEU A 503 -13.18 -23.28 -0.59
C LEU A 503 -14.19 -23.00 -1.73
N ALA A 504 -15.09 -22.06 -1.50
CA ALA A 504 -15.99 -21.50 -2.49
C ALA A 504 -16.02 -19.98 -2.38
N CYS A 505 -16.26 -19.34 -3.51
CA CYS A 505 -16.45 -17.91 -3.54
C CYS A 505 -17.82 -17.55 -2.98
N GLN A 506 -17.87 -16.83 -1.87
CA GLN A 506 -19.11 -16.29 -1.32
C GLN A 506 -19.18 -14.80 -1.67
N ALA A 507 -20.05 -14.45 -2.63
CA ALA A 507 -20.25 -13.08 -3.05
C ALA A 507 -20.92 -12.28 -1.93
N VAL A 508 -20.36 -11.11 -1.61
CA VAL A 508 -20.92 -10.20 -0.60
C VAL A 508 -22.05 -9.36 -1.22
N ASP A 509 -21.94 -9.08 -2.51
CA ASP A 509 -22.95 -8.39 -3.30
C ASP A 509 -23.28 -9.20 -4.58
N LYS A 510 -24.57 -9.36 -4.86
CA LYS A 510 -25.05 -10.14 -5.99
C LYS A 510 -24.79 -9.45 -7.34
N ALA A 511 -24.73 -8.11 -7.36
CA ALA A 511 -24.54 -7.35 -8.59
C ALA A 511 -23.09 -7.48 -9.10
N SER A 512 -22.11 -7.24 -8.23
CA SER A 512 -20.68 -7.34 -8.57
C SER A 512 -20.20 -8.79 -8.74
N ARG A 513 -20.82 -9.75 -8.06
CA ARG A 513 -20.38 -11.16 -7.94
C ARG A 513 -18.97 -11.30 -7.35
N MET A 514 -18.42 -10.22 -6.81
CA MET A 514 -17.16 -10.20 -6.10
C MET A 514 -17.40 -10.66 -4.67
N GLY A 515 -16.48 -11.47 -4.18
CA GLY A 515 -16.63 -12.14 -2.91
C GLY A 515 -15.32 -12.45 -2.24
N MET A 516 -15.40 -13.29 -1.22
CA MET A 516 -14.23 -13.84 -0.55
C MET A 516 -14.32 -15.37 -0.52
N CYS A 517 -13.16 -16.01 -0.53
CA CYS A 517 -13.05 -17.45 -0.43
C CYS A 517 -13.30 -17.90 1.01
N PHE A 518 -14.34 -18.71 1.20
CA PHE A 518 -14.67 -19.31 2.49
C PHE A 518 -14.90 -20.81 2.33
N VAL A 519 -14.99 -21.52 3.45
CA VAL A 519 -15.33 -22.94 3.45
C VAL A 519 -16.67 -23.14 2.73
N LYS A 520 -16.75 -24.17 1.87
CA LYS A 520 -18.00 -24.55 1.24
C LYS A 520 -19.05 -24.79 2.32
N SER A 521 -20.17 -24.07 2.26
CA SER A 521 -21.36 -24.45 3.02
C SER A 521 -21.76 -25.85 2.56
N GLN A 522 -21.88 -26.79 3.50
CA GLN A 522 -22.37 -28.14 3.22
C GLN A 522 -23.79 -28.12 2.68
#